data_AF-A0A178DM97-F1
#
_entry.id   AF-A0A178DM97-F1
#
_cell.length_a   1.000
_cell.length_b   1.000
_cell.length_c   1.000
_cell.angle_alpha   90.00
_cell.angle_beta   90.00
_cell.angle_gamma   90.00
#
_symmetry.space_group_name_H-M   'P 1'
#
loop_
_entity.id
_entity.type
_entity.pdbx_description
1 polymer ?
#
loop_
_entity_poly.entity_id
_entity_poly.type
_entity_poly.pdbx_seq_one_letter_code
_entity_poly.pdbx_strand_id
1 'polypeptide(L)'
;MFSFSGNLLAGQHDTQKERPPPSKPIPVTFPYLEPPAPSISTPPAAWTQQPSGISAHFLALRKPSDVTDETLSLLNVTFQSDCDFETLLSSLSNNALAHLPPKSWLESPGHSDAATDTNSSARVLSNGRNAPEQRDFHIRARELFFKNSDAFSTLTRKSSGGQAPLRLAHFRKFWEGLDNMAYYWDNSLDEYIDPVPKAANDDGETDSATPPVVQDIEGQDASNEKTLDPTIKMNTVPESTEQRIRKKAKPNSVSNETATQTSASTVSSDDHAVSHTSQFAGGHALPARRAPQKVPWAANLELHKKPVDLSKGSYRGYRIGNGAEMPDQYRIDCVRAFLEPISWAFGVTFGQHRRPPVLTIGHVRFPVRMSSVAGRGPQDRMKARSGWMEGPVMGLQCRAGVDLGATGKLGAASVLDAVRELGGLLLLAQERSREGLAEIRSGDGKWWTTKERWGGGPGGEVEETTMTKVATPNEEEQVPERNQDGSRTRRRPTPGEIWKILKPGNPLWDPKVSYEAIGRDRNSEWDDVFMVSSLNHHISLLKLHVHPAYIQHLTTGQYPEVAPSDSGWWSPTLHRTRWFDLFDIADRTEAMRGIWAVMSYLMRTEDKQDDTVMKDG
;
A
#
# COMPACT_ATOMS: atom_id res chain seq x y z
N MET A 1 8.62 19.13 -3.53
CA MET A 1 7.99 19.95 -2.48
C MET A 1 7.33 19.00 -1.49
N PHE A 2 7.46 19.21 -0.19
CA PHE A 2 6.76 18.39 0.80
C PHE A 2 5.40 19.03 1.10
N SER A 3 4.31 18.35 0.72
CA SER A 3 2.96 18.74 1.13
C SER A 3 2.71 18.26 2.55
N PHE A 4 2.93 19.12 3.54
CA PHE A 4 2.46 18.88 4.91
C PHE A 4 0.96 19.19 5.01
N SER A 5 0.14 18.40 4.31
CA SER A 5 -1.31 18.36 4.52
C SER A 5 -1.59 17.65 5.85
N GLY A 6 -1.78 18.44 6.90
CA GLY A 6 -1.95 17.93 8.26
C GLY A 6 -3.25 17.15 8.45
N ASN A 7 -3.14 15.92 8.94
CA ASN A 7 -4.23 15.11 9.51
C ASN A 7 -3.66 14.20 10.62
N LEU A 8 -2.79 14.75 11.46
CA LEU A 8 -2.23 14.07 12.64
C LEU A 8 -3.28 14.05 13.75
N LEU A 9 -3.99 12.92 13.92
CA LEU A 9 -4.76 12.67 15.14
C LEU A 9 -3.85 12.41 16.34
N ALA A 10 -2.58 12.08 16.09
CA ALA A 10 -1.55 11.76 17.07
C ALA A 10 -1.61 12.66 18.34
N GLY A 11 -2.00 12.05 19.45
CA GLY A 11 -2.10 12.67 20.78
C GLY A 11 -3.34 13.49 21.08
N GLN A 12 -4.22 13.74 20.10
CA GLN A 12 -5.42 14.58 20.28
C GLN A 12 -6.38 14.00 21.33
N HIS A 13 -6.42 12.69 21.46
CA HIS A 13 -7.20 12.00 22.48
C HIS A 13 -6.37 11.74 23.73
N ASP A 14 -6.99 11.97 24.89
CA ASP A 14 -6.50 11.55 26.19
C ASP A 14 -7.17 10.21 26.53
N THR A 15 -6.37 9.18 26.83
CA THR A 15 -6.87 7.84 27.12
C THR A 15 -7.60 7.77 28.46
N GLN A 16 -7.28 8.67 29.39
CA GLN A 16 -7.90 8.71 30.72
C GLN A 16 -9.22 9.51 30.75
N LYS A 17 -9.53 10.26 29.69
CA LYS A 17 -10.72 11.11 29.63
C LYS A 17 -11.95 10.32 29.19
N GLU A 18 -12.98 10.32 30.04
CA GLU A 18 -14.28 9.74 29.71
C GLU A 18 -14.97 10.44 28.55
N ARG A 19 -15.62 9.63 27.72
CA ARG A 19 -16.31 10.00 26.48
C ARG A 19 -17.38 8.95 26.13
N PRO A 20 -18.27 9.22 25.16
CA PRO A 20 -19.17 8.20 24.63
C PRO A 20 -18.40 6.98 24.09
N PRO A 21 -18.89 5.75 24.31
CA PRO A 21 -18.20 4.54 23.87
C PRO A 21 -18.15 4.40 22.34
N PRO A 22 -16.98 4.03 21.77
CA PRO A 22 -16.87 3.71 20.35
C PRO A 22 -17.57 2.38 20.05
N SER A 23 -17.94 2.19 18.78
CA SER A 23 -18.33 0.90 18.21
C SER A 23 -17.41 -0.22 18.69
N LYS A 24 -17.95 -1.42 18.95
CA LYS A 24 -17.16 -2.54 19.49
C LYS A 24 -15.98 -2.88 18.56
N PRO A 25 -14.82 -3.31 19.11
CA PRO A 25 -13.65 -3.65 18.31
C PRO A 25 -13.96 -4.83 17.37
N ILE A 26 -13.40 -4.79 16.15
CA ILE A 26 -13.61 -5.82 15.14
C ILE A 26 -12.56 -6.93 15.35
N PRO A 27 -12.95 -8.20 15.52
CA PRO A 27 -12.00 -9.31 15.57
C PRO A 27 -11.16 -9.41 14.30
N VAL A 28 -9.86 -9.67 14.46
CA VAL A 28 -8.95 -9.85 13.32
C VAL A 28 -9.17 -11.24 12.70
N THR A 29 -9.79 -11.27 11.52
CA THR A 29 -9.92 -12.48 10.70
C THR A 29 -8.96 -12.39 9.51
N PHE A 30 -8.21 -13.47 9.27
CA PHE A 30 -7.35 -13.62 8.10
C PHE A 30 -8.04 -14.45 7.00
N PRO A 31 -7.59 -14.33 5.72
CA PRO A 31 -8.05 -15.21 4.67
C PRO A 31 -7.69 -16.67 4.99
N TYR A 32 -8.61 -17.58 4.72
CA TYR A 32 -8.36 -19.02 4.70
C TYR A 32 -8.79 -19.55 3.34
N LEU A 33 -7.81 -19.91 2.52
CA LEU A 33 -8.00 -20.42 1.18
C LEU A 33 -7.66 -21.92 1.16
N GLU A 34 -8.60 -22.73 0.66
CA GLU A 34 -8.34 -24.08 0.18
C GLU A 34 -8.18 -23.96 -1.35
N PRO A 35 -6.96 -23.85 -1.88
CA PRO A 35 -6.75 -23.50 -3.29
C PRO A 35 -7.17 -24.66 -4.20
N PRO A 36 -7.70 -24.39 -5.41
CA PRO A 36 -7.97 -25.43 -6.39
C PRO A 36 -6.67 -26.13 -6.79
N ALA A 37 -6.75 -27.46 -7.00
CA ALA A 37 -5.59 -28.25 -7.39
C ALA A 37 -5.04 -27.77 -8.76
N PRO A 38 -3.76 -27.37 -8.86
CA PRO A 38 -3.19 -26.86 -10.10
C PRO A 38 -3.03 -27.97 -11.14
N SER A 39 -3.28 -27.63 -12.40
CA SER A 39 -3.03 -28.49 -13.56
C SER A 39 -1.54 -28.44 -13.89
N ILE A 40 -0.77 -29.31 -13.24
CA ILE A 40 0.70 -29.38 -13.37
C ILE A 40 1.10 -30.14 -14.64
N SER A 41 0.50 -31.31 -14.90
CA SER A 41 0.89 -32.20 -16.01
C SER A 41 0.51 -31.69 -17.40
N THR A 42 -0.51 -30.85 -17.51
CA THR A 42 -1.01 -30.26 -18.76
C THR A 42 -1.61 -28.88 -18.49
N PRO A 43 -1.55 -27.92 -19.44
CA PRO A 43 -2.28 -26.66 -19.32
C PRO A 43 -3.79 -26.88 -19.18
N PRO A 44 -4.53 -25.97 -18.52
CA PRO A 44 -5.99 -26.04 -18.45
C PRO A 44 -6.64 -26.04 -19.85
N ALA A 45 -7.57 -26.97 -20.10
CA ALA A 45 -8.22 -27.11 -21.40
C ALA A 45 -9.00 -25.85 -21.86
N ALA A 46 -9.34 -24.94 -20.93
CA ALA A 46 -9.97 -23.66 -21.22
C ALA A 46 -9.02 -22.63 -21.88
N TRP A 47 -7.70 -22.86 -21.84
CA TRP A 47 -6.71 -21.95 -22.46
C TRP A 47 -6.56 -22.18 -23.97
N THR A 48 -6.77 -23.42 -24.44
CA THR A 48 -6.63 -23.80 -25.86
C THR A 48 -7.93 -23.69 -26.66
N GLN A 49 -9.08 -23.68 -25.98
CA GLN A 49 -10.38 -23.39 -26.59
C GLN A 49 -10.47 -21.90 -26.98
N GLN A 50 -11.11 -21.61 -28.12
CA GLN A 50 -11.31 -20.25 -28.62
C GLN A 50 -12.79 -19.85 -28.57
N PRO A 51 -13.15 -18.66 -28.05
CA PRO A 51 -12.26 -17.66 -27.45
C PRO A 51 -11.66 -18.14 -26.12
N SER A 52 -10.43 -17.71 -25.80
CA SER A 52 -9.72 -18.12 -24.56
C SER A 52 -10.61 -17.97 -23.31
N GLY A 53 -10.78 -19.06 -22.57
CA GLY A 53 -11.71 -19.14 -21.44
C GLY A 53 -11.41 -18.11 -20.35
N ILE A 54 -10.13 -17.81 -20.10
CA ILE A 54 -9.71 -16.77 -19.14
C ILE A 54 -10.31 -15.40 -19.53
N SER A 55 -10.19 -14.99 -20.79
CA SER A 55 -10.69 -13.69 -21.25
C SER A 55 -12.22 -13.62 -21.18
N ALA A 56 -12.91 -14.70 -21.55
CA ALA A 56 -14.37 -14.77 -21.48
C ALA A 56 -14.88 -14.70 -20.03
N HIS A 57 -14.24 -15.44 -19.12
CA HIS A 57 -14.58 -15.48 -17.69
C HIS A 57 -14.40 -14.12 -17.03
N PHE A 58 -13.24 -13.47 -17.23
CA PHE A 58 -12.96 -12.16 -16.63
C PHE A 58 -13.84 -11.02 -17.20
N LEU A 59 -14.48 -11.20 -18.37
CA LEU A 59 -15.53 -10.30 -18.88
C LEU A 59 -16.91 -10.56 -18.27
N ALA A 60 -17.17 -11.76 -17.76
CA ALA A 60 -18.45 -12.12 -17.14
C ALA A 60 -18.59 -11.56 -15.71
N LEU A 61 -17.46 -11.33 -15.02
CA LEU A 61 -17.41 -10.76 -13.66
C LEU A 61 -17.98 -9.32 -13.63
N ARG A 62 -19.10 -9.11 -12.94
CA ARG A 62 -19.74 -7.78 -12.81
C ARG A 62 -19.68 -7.20 -11.41
N LYS A 63 -19.59 -8.05 -10.38
CA LYS A 63 -19.52 -7.68 -8.96
C LYS A 63 -18.55 -8.60 -8.21
N PRO A 64 -17.99 -8.20 -7.05
CA PRO A 64 -16.99 -9.00 -6.34
C PRO A 64 -17.45 -10.39 -5.91
N SER A 65 -18.77 -10.62 -5.78
CA SER A 65 -19.34 -11.94 -5.45
C SER A 65 -19.35 -12.94 -6.62
N ASP A 66 -19.01 -12.50 -7.83
CA ASP A 66 -18.93 -13.37 -9.02
C ASP A 66 -17.58 -14.11 -9.08
N VAL A 67 -16.63 -13.75 -8.21
CA VAL A 67 -15.31 -14.38 -8.13
C VAL A 67 -15.41 -15.67 -7.31
N THR A 68 -15.10 -16.79 -7.96
CA THR A 68 -15.22 -18.16 -7.44
C THR A 68 -13.91 -18.93 -7.61
N ASP A 69 -13.85 -20.16 -7.10
CA ASP A 69 -12.69 -21.05 -7.24
C ASP A 69 -12.36 -21.38 -8.71
N GLU A 70 -13.35 -21.29 -9.60
CA GLU A 70 -13.17 -21.36 -11.06
C GLU A 70 -12.26 -20.24 -11.57
N THR A 71 -12.38 -19.02 -11.02
CA THR A 71 -11.50 -17.89 -11.35
C THR A 71 -10.04 -18.17 -10.97
N LEU A 72 -9.79 -18.86 -9.85
CA LEU A 72 -8.44 -19.29 -9.45
C LEU A 72 -7.95 -20.46 -10.32
N SER A 73 -8.83 -21.42 -10.60
CA SER A 73 -8.55 -22.60 -11.43
C SER A 73 -8.13 -22.20 -12.85
N LEU A 74 -8.79 -21.19 -13.43
CA LEU A 74 -8.47 -20.63 -14.75
C LEU A 74 -7.12 -19.90 -14.80
N LEU A 75 -6.60 -19.41 -13.67
CA LEU A 75 -5.24 -18.85 -13.57
C LEU A 75 -4.18 -19.93 -13.31
N ASN A 76 -4.56 -21.13 -12.88
CA ASN A 76 -3.67 -22.29 -12.71
C ASN A 76 -2.44 -22.08 -11.80
N VAL A 77 -2.51 -21.12 -10.88
CA VAL A 77 -1.40 -20.81 -9.96
C VAL A 77 -1.30 -21.87 -8.86
N THR A 78 -0.11 -22.43 -8.67
CA THR A 78 0.21 -23.30 -7.55
C THR A 78 0.43 -22.47 -6.28
N PHE A 79 -0.48 -22.59 -5.31
CA PHE A 79 -0.34 -21.95 -3.99
C PHE A 79 0.52 -22.82 -3.07
N GLN A 80 1.60 -22.27 -2.53
CA GLN A 80 2.43 -22.91 -1.50
C GLN A 80 1.94 -22.55 -0.09
N SER A 81 2.30 -23.36 0.91
CA SER A 81 2.00 -23.05 2.32
C SER A 81 2.78 -21.85 2.83
N ASP A 82 2.22 -21.16 3.83
CA ASP A 82 2.89 -20.08 4.56
C ASP A 82 4.29 -20.53 5.04
N CYS A 83 5.29 -19.69 4.80
CA CYS A 83 6.70 -19.98 5.04
C CYS A 83 7.42 -18.84 5.78
N ASP A 84 8.61 -19.12 6.33
CA ASP A 84 9.49 -18.11 6.93
C ASP A 84 10.42 -17.48 5.88
N PHE A 85 11.12 -16.39 6.25
CA PHE A 85 12.02 -15.69 5.34
C PHE A 85 13.21 -16.55 4.91
N GLU A 86 13.73 -17.39 5.82
CA GLU A 86 14.74 -18.40 5.57
C GLU A 86 14.32 -19.36 4.41
N THR A 87 13.14 -19.96 4.47
CA THR A 87 12.60 -20.84 3.42
C THR A 87 12.29 -20.08 2.14
N LEU A 88 11.65 -18.91 2.25
CA LEU A 88 11.28 -18.08 1.10
C LEU A 88 12.51 -17.63 0.30
N LEU A 89 13.61 -17.26 0.97
CA LEU A 89 14.87 -16.91 0.31
C LEU A 89 15.67 -18.13 -0.16
N SER A 90 15.51 -19.30 0.49
CA SER A 90 16.11 -20.55 -0.01
C SER A 90 15.46 -21.04 -1.33
N SER A 91 14.27 -20.53 -1.68
CA SER A 91 13.57 -20.80 -2.94
C SER A 91 14.02 -19.91 -4.13
N LEU A 92 15.13 -19.18 -3.99
CA LEU A 92 15.64 -18.22 -4.97
C LEU A 92 17.06 -18.59 -5.41
N SER A 93 17.44 -18.15 -6.62
CA SER A 93 18.79 -18.33 -7.14
C SER A 93 19.79 -17.33 -6.53
N ASN A 94 21.01 -17.27 -7.08
CA ASN A 94 22.06 -16.31 -6.70
C ASN A 94 22.37 -16.26 -5.18
N ASN A 95 22.24 -17.37 -4.47
CA ASN A 95 22.48 -17.50 -3.03
C ASN A 95 21.70 -16.45 -2.18
N ALA A 96 20.42 -16.23 -2.52
CA ALA A 96 19.60 -15.19 -1.88
C ALA A 96 19.52 -15.28 -0.35
N LEU A 97 19.66 -16.48 0.25
CA LEU A 97 19.72 -16.67 1.69
C LEU A 97 20.88 -15.88 2.34
N ALA A 98 22.00 -15.67 1.63
CA ALA A 98 23.12 -14.86 2.12
C ALA A 98 22.83 -13.35 2.16
N HIS A 99 21.69 -12.88 1.64
CA HIS A 99 21.20 -11.52 1.80
C HIS A 99 20.37 -11.32 3.09
N LEU A 100 20.01 -12.41 3.79
CA LEU A 100 19.24 -12.38 5.03
C LEU A 100 20.13 -11.97 6.22
N PRO A 101 19.84 -10.85 6.93
CA PRO A 101 20.62 -10.46 8.10
C PRO A 101 20.63 -11.56 9.17
N PRO A 102 21.80 -11.89 9.75
CA PRO A 102 21.88 -12.70 10.96
C PRO A 102 21.05 -12.07 12.09
N LYS A 103 20.45 -12.88 12.97
CA LYS A 103 19.60 -12.36 14.06
C LYS A 103 20.39 -11.46 15.03
N SER A 104 21.71 -11.67 15.16
CA SER A 104 22.64 -10.79 15.90
C SER A 104 22.76 -9.37 15.34
N TRP A 105 22.32 -9.08 14.11
CA TRP A 105 22.25 -7.70 13.61
C TRP A 105 21.17 -6.85 14.31
N LEU A 106 20.21 -7.49 15.01
CA LEU A 106 19.24 -6.80 15.87
C LEU A 106 19.89 -6.29 17.16
N GLU A 107 20.95 -6.96 17.63
CA GLU A 107 21.73 -6.57 18.81
C GLU A 107 22.66 -5.39 18.48
N SER A 108 23.08 -4.64 19.51
CA SER A 108 23.99 -3.51 19.35
C SER A 108 25.35 -3.99 18.82
N PRO A 109 25.90 -3.39 17.75
CA PRO A 109 27.22 -3.74 17.24
C PRO A 109 28.29 -3.65 18.35
N GLY A 110 29.00 -4.75 18.57
CA GLY A 110 30.09 -4.80 19.54
C GLY A 110 31.22 -3.85 19.14
N HIS A 111 31.86 -3.21 20.13
CA HIS A 111 33.05 -2.39 19.86
C HIS A 111 34.28 -3.23 19.46
N SER A 112 34.16 -4.56 19.47
CA SER A 112 35.15 -5.57 19.08
C SER A 112 35.27 -5.78 17.58
N ASP A 113 34.16 -5.69 16.84
CA ASP A 113 34.06 -6.30 15.50
C ASP A 113 34.58 -5.37 14.38
N ALA A 114 34.96 -4.14 14.74
CA ALA A 114 35.55 -3.16 13.85
C ALA A 114 37.01 -3.48 13.39
N ALA A 115 37.53 -4.67 13.75
CA ALA A 115 38.94 -5.01 13.64
C ALA A 115 39.29 -6.15 12.65
N THR A 116 38.30 -6.78 11.99
CA THR A 116 38.53 -8.06 11.26
C THR A 116 38.25 -8.03 9.75
N ASP A 117 37.59 -7.00 9.22
CA ASP A 117 37.10 -6.97 7.82
C ASP A 117 37.69 -5.84 6.94
N THR A 118 38.94 -5.45 7.20
CA THR A 118 39.67 -4.42 6.41
C THR A 118 39.95 -4.81 4.95
N ASN A 119 39.61 -6.04 4.53
CA ASN A 119 39.73 -6.54 3.16
C ASN A 119 38.39 -6.80 2.46
N SER A 120 37.25 -6.53 3.10
CA SER A 120 35.95 -6.62 2.41
C SER A 120 35.79 -5.44 1.46
N SER A 121 35.90 -5.68 0.15
CA SER A 121 35.57 -4.67 -0.87
C SER A 121 34.10 -4.29 -0.72
N ALA A 122 33.81 -3.00 -0.54
CA ALA A 122 32.47 -2.53 -0.26
C ALA A 122 31.51 -2.94 -1.38
N ARG A 123 30.60 -3.87 -1.09
CA ARG A 123 29.64 -4.41 -2.07
C ARG A 123 28.82 -3.27 -2.64
N VAL A 124 28.68 -3.22 -3.96
CA VAL A 124 27.93 -2.19 -4.68
C VAL A 124 26.55 -2.77 -5.05
N LEU A 125 25.52 -1.93 -5.06
CA LEU A 125 24.17 -2.25 -5.50
C LEU A 125 24.00 -1.96 -7.00
N SER A 126 22.98 -2.54 -7.65
CA SER A 126 22.66 -2.30 -9.07
C SER A 126 22.48 -0.83 -9.46
N ASN A 127 22.18 0.06 -8.49
CA ASN A 127 22.08 1.51 -8.71
C ASN A 127 23.40 2.28 -8.52
N GLY A 128 24.52 1.62 -8.20
CA GLY A 128 25.83 2.23 -8.00
C GLY A 128 26.08 2.81 -6.59
N ARG A 129 25.20 2.54 -5.62
CA ARG A 129 25.44 2.85 -4.20
C ARG A 129 26.15 1.70 -3.49
N ASN A 130 26.85 1.99 -2.39
CA ASN A 130 27.31 0.95 -1.47
C ASN A 130 26.10 0.23 -0.85
N ALA A 131 26.23 -1.08 -0.63
CA ALA A 131 25.25 -1.88 0.09
C ALA A 131 25.20 -1.48 1.58
N PRO A 132 24.00 -1.40 2.19
CA PRO A 132 23.85 -1.14 3.62
C PRO A 132 24.55 -2.16 4.54
N GLU A 133 25.31 -1.66 5.51
CA GLU A 133 26.06 -2.44 6.49
C GLU A 133 25.21 -2.79 7.74
N GLN A 134 25.74 -3.63 8.65
CA GLN A 134 25.11 -3.95 9.95
C GLN A 134 24.72 -2.69 10.74
N ARG A 135 25.56 -1.64 10.73
CA ARG A 135 25.24 -0.37 11.41
C ARG A 135 23.96 0.28 10.86
N ASP A 136 23.76 0.22 9.54
CA ASP A 136 22.66 0.86 8.84
C ASP A 136 21.36 0.09 9.05
N PHE A 137 21.46 -1.25 9.17
CA PHE A 137 20.39 -2.11 9.65
C PHE A 137 20.04 -1.80 11.12
N HIS A 138 21.02 -1.88 12.03
CA HIS A 138 20.79 -1.76 13.47
C HIS A 138 20.23 -0.38 13.86
N ILE A 139 20.77 0.70 13.30
CA ILE A 139 20.32 2.08 13.57
C ILE A 139 18.83 2.27 13.24
N ARG A 140 18.30 1.49 12.30
CA ARG A 140 16.87 1.40 11.95
C ARG A 140 16.12 0.41 12.84
N ALA A 141 16.62 -0.82 12.99
CA ALA A 141 15.96 -1.88 13.76
C ALA A 141 15.70 -1.46 15.22
N ARG A 142 16.67 -0.79 15.88
CA ARG A 142 16.52 -0.27 17.24
C ARG A 142 15.34 0.70 17.43
N GLU A 143 14.93 1.43 16.39
CA GLU A 143 13.77 2.33 16.46
C GLU A 143 12.43 1.57 16.45
N LEU A 144 12.42 0.30 16.05
CA LEU A 144 11.24 -0.57 16.06
C LEU A 144 11.09 -1.33 17.39
N PHE A 145 12.16 -1.47 18.17
CA PHE A 145 12.14 -2.08 19.51
C PHE A 145 11.50 -1.20 20.59
N PHE A 146 11.22 0.07 20.30
CA PHE A 146 10.48 0.95 21.22
C PHE A 146 9.05 0.43 21.45
N LYS A 147 8.52 0.60 22.67
CA LYS A 147 7.12 0.31 22.97
C LYS A 147 6.22 1.37 22.32
N ASN A 148 5.03 0.93 21.92
CA ASN A 148 4.06 1.77 21.23
C ASN A 148 3.69 3.01 22.08
N SER A 149 3.40 2.80 23.38
CA SER A 149 3.17 3.85 24.39
C SER A 149 4.22 4.96 24.42
N ASP A 150 5.49 4.55 24.31
CA ASP A 150 6.65 5.42 24.56
C ASP A 150 6.98 6.21 23.28
N ALA A 151 6.80 5.58 22.11
CA ALA A 151 6.86 6.22 20.81
C ALA A 151 5.71 7.23 20.60
N PHE A 152 4.46 6.85 20.95
CA PHE A 152 3.31 7.75 20.87
C PHE A 152 3.45 8.93 21.83
N SER A 153 3.88 8.72 23.07
CA SER A 153 4.18 9.82 24.02
C SER A 153 5.26 10.77 23.47
N THR A 154 6.29 10.23 22.85
CA THR A 154 7.37 11.01 22.19
C THR A 154 6.86 11.85 21.02
N LEU A 155 5.99 11.32 20.16
CA LEU A 155 5.40 12.08 19.04
C LEU A 155 4.57 13.27 19.53
N THR A 156 3.80 13.02 20.58
CA THR A 156 2.76 13.92 21.11
C THR A 156 3.29 14.93 22.12
N ARG A 157 4.58 14.81 22.49
CA ARG A 157 5.28 15.63 23.50
C ARG A 157 4.64 15.57 24.89
N LYS A 158 3.81 14.56 25.17
CA LYS A 158 3.35 14.24 26.52
C LYS A 158 4.56 13.75 27.33
N SER A 159 4.74 14.27 28.54
CA SER A 159 5.94 14.01 29.33
C SER A 159 5.93 12.61 29.96
N SER A 160 6.51 11.64 29.25
CA SER A 160 6.91 10.34 29.85
C SER A 160 7.79 10.61 31.08
N GLY A 161 7.34 10.18 32.26
CA GLY A 161 7.91 10.61 33.54
C GLY A 161 9.43 10.42 33.64
N GLY A 162 10.17 11.52 33.76
CA GLY A 162 11.61 11.54 34.01
C GLY A 162 12.53 11.07 32.87
N GLN A 163 12.00 10.44 31.81
CA GLN A 163 12.82 9.89 30.73
C GLN A 163 13.04 10.88 29.58
N ALA A 164 14.23 10.82 28.98
CA ALA A 164 14.54 11.59 27.77
C ALA A 164 13.70 11.10 26.58
N PRO A 165 13.17 12.00 25.73
CA PRO A 165 12.31 11.63 24.61
C PRO A 165 13.04 10.75 23.59
N LEU A 166 12.35 9.74 23.05
CA LEU A 166 12.95 8.76 22.15
C LEU A 166 13.37 9.39 20.81
N ARG A 167 14.53 8.97 20.27
CA ARG A 167 15.03 9.49 19.00
C ARG A 167 14.43 8.74 17.81
N LEU A 168 13.20 9.11 17.45
CA LEU A 168 12.53 8.65 16.22
C LEU A 168 13.12 9.41 15.00
N ALA A 169 14.12 8.84 14.33
CA ALA A 169 14.85 9.49 13.23
C ALA A 169 14.48 8.93 11.85
N HIS A 170 14.33 7.61 11.73
CA HIS A 170 13.97 6.92 10.49
C HIS A 170 12.47 6.63 10.43
N PHE A 171 11.91 6.09 11.52
CA PHE A 171 10.54 5.58 11.56
C PHE A 171 9.51 6.58 12.10
N ARG A 172 9.82 7.87 12.17
CA ARG A 172 8.88 8.89 12.71
C ARG A 172 7.50 8.80 12.03
N LYS A 173 7.45 8.75 10.70
CA LYS A 173 6.20 8.61 9.93
C LYS A 173 5.47 7.30 10.22
N PHE A 174 6.19 6.20 10.45
CA PHE A 174 5.61 4.90 10.79
C PHE A 174 4.90 4.99 12.13
N TRP A 175 5.57 5.55 13.14
CA TRP A 175 4.97 5.78 14.45
C TRP A 175 3.76 6.74 14.38
N GLU A 176 3.81 7.80 13.55
CA GLU A 176 2.67 8.70 13.31
C GLU A 176 1.50 7.97 12.62
N GLY A 177 1.78 7.03 11.71
CA GLY A 177 0.78 6.16 11.09
C GLY A 177 0.20 5.12 12.05
N LEU A 178 1.03 4.53 12.91
CA LEU A 178 0.63 3.52 13.88
C LEU A 178 -0.23 4.10 15.01
N ASP A 179 0.08 5.32 15.49
CA ASP A 179 -0.75 6.08 16.45
C ASP A 179 -2.14 6.39 15.85
N ASN A 180 -2.18 6.86 14.59
CA ASN A 180 -3.44 7.07 13.87
C ASN A 180 -4.26 5.76 13.69
N MET A 181 -3.61 4.59 13.61
CA MET A 181 -4.29 3.28 13.55
C MET A 181 -4.69 2.74 14.93
N ALA A 182 -3.96 3.09 16.00
CA ALA A 182 -4.26 2.70 17.37
C ALA A 182 -5.66 3.16 17.78
N TYR A 183 -6.07 4.36 17.35
CA TYR A 183 -7.42 4.91 17.54
C TYR A 183 -8.59 4.09 16.96
N TYR A 184 -8.32 3.00 16.23
CA TYR A 184 -9.36 2.11 15.70
C TYR A 184 -9.15 0.63 16.07
N TRP A 185 -7.89 0.22 16.28
CA TRP A 185 -7.51 -1.18 16.50
C TRP A 185 -6.94 -1.50 17.88
N ASP A 186 -6.31 -0.55 18.58
CA ASP A 186 -5.63 -0.84 19.85
C ASP A 186 -6.65 -0.85 21.01
N ASN A 187 -7.08 -2.06 21.37
CA ASN A 187 -8.00 -2.31 22.48
C ASN A 187 -7.28 -2.61 23.82
N SER A 188 -5.95 -2.43 23.90
CA SER A 188 -5.18 -2.76 25.11
C SER A 188 -5.56 -1.93 26.34
N LEU A 189 -6.15 -0.74 26.12
CA LEU A 189 -6.66 0.17 27.15
C LEU A 189 -8.19 0.35 27.07
N ASP A 190 -8.93 -0.56 26.42
CA ASP A 190 -10.40 -0.43 26.30
C ASP A 190 -11.10 -0.66 27.65
N GLU A 191 -11.57 0.42 28.27
CA GLU A 191 -12.41 0.40 29.48
C GLU A 191 -13.83 0.89 29.10
N TYR A 192 -14.80 -0.04 29.07
CA TYR A 192 -16.22 0.29 28.90
C TYR A 192 -16.89 0.36 30.27
N ILE A 193 -17.49 1.50 30.61
CA ILE A 193 -18.07 1.82 31.92
C ILE A 193 -19.60 1.85 31.79
N ASP A 194 -20.29 1.00 32.55
CA ASP A 194 -21.75 0.94 32.56
C ASP A 194 -22.38 2.27 33.06
N PRO A 195 -23.54 2.67 32.51
CA PRO A 195 -24.28 3.82 33.04
C PRO A 195 -24.70 3.57 34.49
N VAL A 196 -24.29 4.45 35.40
CA VAL A 196 -24.69 4.38 36.82
C VAL A 196 -26.22 4.34 36.90
N PRO A 197 -26.83 3.27 37.45
CA PRO A 197 -28.27 3.22 37.61
C PRO A 197 -28.67 4.30 38.61
N LYS A 198 -29.53 5.24 38.18
CA LYS A 198 -30.18 6.17 39.11
C LYS A 198 -30.91 5.34 40.16
N ALA A 199 -30.51 5.49 41.42
CA ALA A 199 -31.16 4.78 42.51
C ALA A 199 -32.64 5.16 42.57
N ALA A 200 -33.52 4.17 42.48
CA ALA A 200 -34.93 4.34 42.80
C ALA A 200 -35.07 4.25 44.32
N ASN A 201 -35.17 5.42 44.95
CA ASN A 201 -35.63 5.76 46.31
C ASN A 201 -35.63 7.30 46.34
N ASP A 202 -36.62 8.02 46.84
CA ASP A 202 -37.82 7.63 47.60
C ASP A 202 -39.04 8.46 47.14
N ASP A 203 -40.26 8.01 47.41
CA ASP A 203 -41.50 8.61 46.91
C ASP A 203 -42.15 9.58 47.91
N GLY A 204 -42.46 10.80 47.44
CA GLY A 204 -43.64 11.57 47.89
C GLY A 204 -43.48 12.59 49.02
N GLU A 205 -43.64 13.88 48.68
CA GLU A 205 -44.62 14.74 49.36
C GLU A 205 -45.24 15.74 48.36
N THR A 206 -46.34 16.40 48.76
CA THR A 206 -47.43 16.84 47.85
C THR A 206 -47.41 18.28 47.32
N ASP A 207 -48.02 18.43 46.14
CA ASP A 207 -48.76 19.57 45.58
C ASP A 207 -48.30 21.03 45.81
N SER A 208 -48.06 21.73 44.68
CA SER A 208 -48.97 22.80 44.23
C SER A 208 -48.71 23.19 42.77
N ALA A 209 -49.76 23.43 41.99
CA ALA A 209 -49.69 23.70 40.54
C ALA A 209 -49.93 25.17 40.18
N THR A 210 -49.42 25.62 39.02
CA THR A 210 -50.11 26.53 38.07
C THR A 210 -49.37 26.52 36.72
N PRO A 211 -50.02 26.20 35.58
CA PRO A 211 -49.42 26.24 34.24
C PRO A 211 -49.85 27.45 33.39
N PRO A 212 -49.05 27.90 32.40
CA PRO A 212 -49.46 28.89 31.40
C PRO A 212 -50.10 28.24 30.16
N VAL A 213 -51.41 28.42 30.04
CA VAL A 213 -52.26 28.56 28.83
C VAL A 213 -51.68 28.12 27.47
N VAL A 214 -52.40 27.18 26.83
CA VAL A 214 -52.53 27.08 25.35
C VAL A 214 -53.89 27.68 24.96
N GLN A 215 -54.00 28.27 23.77
CA GLN A 215 -55.28 28.58 23.14
C GLN A 215 -55.38 27.83 21.81
N ASP A 216 -56.43 27.01 21.68
CA ASP A 216 -56.82 26.35 20.44
C ASP A 216 -57.56 27.32 19.49
N ILE A 217 -57.73 26.91 18.23
CA ILE A 217 -59.03 26.90 17.53
C ILE A 217 -58.94 25.96 16.30
N GLU A 218 -59.95 25.09 16.20
CA GLU A 218 -60.64 24.47 15.05
C GLU A 218 -60.05 24.61 13.61
N GLY A 219 -60.25 23.68 12.67
CA GLY A 219 -61.03 22.43 12.68
C GLY A 219 -61.65 22.11 11.30
N GLN A 220 -61.92 20.83 11.03
CA GLN A 220 -62.68 20.26 9.89
C GLN A 220 -62.07 20.29 8.45
N ASP A 221 -61.73 19.09 7.99
CA ASP A 221 -62.26 18.41 6.80
C ASP A 221 -62.44 19.14 5.45
N ALA A 222 -61.69 18.67 4.44
CA ALA A 222 -62.27 18.18 3.18
C ALA A 222 -61.29 17.28 2.41
N SER A 223 -61.81 16.28 1.69
CA SER A 223 -61.04 15.41 0.78
C SER A 223 -60.88 16.03 -0.61
N ASN A 224 -59.74 15.75 -1.28
CA ASN A 224 -59.79 15.13 -2.62
C ASN A 224 -58.44 14.61 -3.15
N GLU A 225 -58.57 13.78 -4.19
CA GLU A 225 -57.52 13.05 -4.90
C GLU A 225 -57.15 13.75 -6.22
N LYS A 226 -55.84 14.00 -6.51
CA LYS A 226 -55.16 13.68 -7.80
C LYS A 226 -53.78 14.34 -7.99
N THR A 227 -52.84 13.48 -8.43
CA THR A 227 -51.87 13.63 -9.54
C THR A 227 -51.54 15.03 -10.08
N LEU A 228 -50.26 15.42 -10.06
CA LEU A 228 -49.40 15.64 -11.25
C LEU A 228 -48.01 16.23 -10.90
N ASP A 229 -46.97 15.71 -11.56
CA ASP A 229 -45.67 16.38 -11.79
C ASP A 229 -45.88 17.49 -12.86
N PRO A 230 -45.14 18.64 -12.87
CA PRO A 230 -43.77 18.59 -13.40
C PRO A 230 -42.73 19.65 -12.92
N THR A 231 -41.46 19.24 -12.89
CA THR A 231 -40.27 19.91 -13.47
C THR A 231 -40.23 21.45 -13.63
N ILE A 232 -39.25 22.14 -13.00
CA ILE A 232 -38.38 23.14 -13.70
C ILE A 232 -37.05 23.49 -12.97
N LYS A 233 -35.96 23.28 -13.72
CA LYS A 233 -34.62 23.90 -13.78
C LYS A 233 -34.09 24.88 -12.69
N MET A 234 -32.87 24.57 -12.24
CA MET A 234 -31.65 25.42 -12.13
C MET A 234 -31.71 26.88 -11.63
N ASN A 235 -30.78 27.23 -10.73
CA ASN A 235 -29.68 28.16 -11.08
C ASN A 235 -28.47 28.06 -10.13
N THR A 236 -27.29 28.50 -10.61
CA THR A 236 -25.99 28.39 -9.91
C THR A 236 -25.16 29.66 -10.10
N VAL A 237 -24.84 30.38 -9.01
CA VAL A 237 -23.98 31.58 -8.99
C VAL A 237 -23.40 31.79 -7.56
N PRO A 238 -22.28 32.51 -7.36
CA PRO A 238 -20.93 31.99 -7.65
C PRO A 238 -19.95 32.06 -6.46
N GLU A 239 -18.78 31.47 -6.64
CA GLU A 239 -17.59 31.64 -5.81
C GLU A 239 -16.91 33.00 -6.09
N SER A 240 -16.36 33.67 -5.06
CA SER A 240 -15.61 34.93 -5.20
C SER A 240 -14.18 34.81 -4.68
N THR A 241 -13.24 35.46 -5.38
CA THR A 241 -11.80 35.39 -5.10
C THR A 241 -11.32 36.61 -4.32
N GLU A 242 -10.54 36.41 -3.26
CA GLU A 242 -9.60 37.44 -2.81
C GLU A 242 -8.26 36.84 -2.35
N GLN A 243 -7.17 37.18 -3.05
CA GLN A 243 -5.80 36.87 -2.64
C GLN A 243 -5.21 38.06 -1.88
N ARG A 244 -4.54 37.84 -0.74
CA ARG A 244 -3.82 38.92 -0.04
C ARG A 244 -2.38 38.57 0.33
N ILE A 245 -1.45 39.16 -0.42
CA ILE A 245 0.00 39.07 -0.21
C ILE A 245 0.40 39.82 1.07
N ARG A 246 1.29 39.24 1.89
CA ARG A 246 2.10 39.97 2.89
C ARG A 246 3.57 39.54 2.84
N LYS A 247 4.47 40.47 3.18
CA LYS A 247 5.93 40.38 2.99
C LYS A 247 6.68 40.11 4.32
N LYS A 248 7.98 39.77 4.18
CA LYS A 248 9.00 39.52 5.23
C LYS A 248 8.98 40.47 6.43
N ALA A 249 9.40 39.95 7.60
CA ALA A 249 10.17 40.67 8.62
C ALA A 249 11.11 39.72 9.39
N LYS A 250 12.31 40.20 9.78
CA LYS A 250 13.31 39.57 10.68
C LYS A 250 14.32 40.66 11.09
N PRO A 251 14.52 40.99 12.39
CA PRO A 251 15.62 40.46 13.25
C PRO A 251 15.07 40.03 14.63
N ASN A 252 15.82 39.65 15.69
CA ASN A 252 17.27 39.49 15.99
C ASN A 252 17.57 38.00 16.39
N SER A 253 18.73 37.49 16.83
CA SER A 253 20.11 37.96 17.20
C SER A 253 20.37 38.62 18.57
N VAL A 254 20.52 37.79 19.62
CA VAL A 254 21.27 38.06 20.89
C VAL A 254 22.10 36.80 21.22
N SER A 255 23.22 36.93 21.93
CA SER A 255 24.28 35.90 22.05
C SER A 255 24.70 35.60 23.49
N ASN A 256 25.28 34.40 23.70
CA ASN A 256 26.04 33.96 24.89
C ASN A 256 25.18 33.80 26.18
N GLU A 257 25.61 33.18 27.29
CA GLU A 257 26.95 32.77 27.77
C GLU A 257 27.03 31.32 28.32
N THR A 258 28.25 30.90 28.67
CA THR A 258 28.64 29.59 29.21
C THR A 258 28.37 29.48 30.72
N ALA A 259 27.95 28.30 31.19
CA ALA A 259 27.99 27.95 32.61
C ALA A 259 28.50 26.51 32.82
N THR A 260 29.79 26.36 33.09
CA THR A 260 30.42 25.09 33.48
C THR A 260 30.24 24.87 34.98
N GLN A 261 29.68 23.73 35.40
CA GLN A 261 29.85 23.24 36.78
C GLN A 261 30.15 21.75 36.82
N THR A 262 31.32 21.44 37.36
CA THR A 262 31.73 20.11 37.82
C THR A 262 31.37 19.92 39.29
N SER A 263 30.82 18.77 39.65
CA SER A 263 30.89 18.21 40.99
C SER A 263 31.02 16.68 40.88
N ALA A 264 31.61 16.04 41.87
CA ALA A 264 32.15 14.68 41.74
C ALA A 264 31.69 13.73 42.84
N SER A 265 31.71 12.44 42.50
CA SER A 265 31.95 11.28 43.40
C SER A 265 31.15 11.15 44.70
N THR A 266 30.41 10.05 44.82
CA THR A 266 30.35 9.24 46.05
C THR A 266 30.29 7.76 45.63
N VAL A 267 30.78 6.85 46.48
CA VAL A 267 31.07 5.45 46.15
C VAL A 267 30.23 4.49 46.99
N SER A 268 29.57 3.54 46.32
CA SER A 268 29.32 2.17 46.78
C SER A 268 29.04 1.31 45.52
N SER A 269 29.57 0.11 45.28
CA SER A 269 30.10 -0.97 46.12
C SER A 269 29.05 -1.77 46.89
N ASP A 270 28.51 -2.81 46.25
CA ASP A 270 28.58 -4.15 46.83
C ASP A 270 28.59 -5.23 45.72
N ASP A 271 29.18 -6.38 46.02
CA ASP A 271 29.39 -7.50 45.09
C ASP A 271 28.21 -8.50 45.10
N HIS A 272 28.07 -9.27 44.02
CA HIS A 272 28.00 -10.74 44.10
C HIS A 272 28.06 -11.39 42.71
N ALA A 273 29.15 -12.12 42.44
CA ALA A 273 29.33 -13.01 41.30
C ALA A 273 29.03 -14.49 41.68
N VAL A 274 29.44 -15.45 40.81
CA VAL A 274 29.25 -16.93 40.86
C VAL A 274 27.96 -17.43 40.17
N SER A 275 27.99 -18.44 39.29
CA SER A 275 29.07 -19.05 38.48
C SER A 275 28.46 -19.87 37.32
N HIS A 276 29.27 -20.14 36.30
CA HIS A 276 28.98 -21.10 35.22
C HIS A 276 28.76 -22.53 35.73
N THR A 277 27.89 -23.29 35.04
CA THR A 277 28.22 -24.64 34.58
C THR A 277 27.50 -24.96 33.26
N SER A 278 28.16 -25.70 32.37
CA SER A 278 27.57 -26.26 31.14
C SER A 278 27.75 -27.78 31.12
N GLN A 279 26.81 -28.51 30.52
CA GLN A 279 27.02 -29.90 30.10
C GLN A 279 26.03 -30.32 28.99
N PHE A 280 26.36 -31.40 28.28
CA PHE A 280 25.82 -31.74 26.96
C PHE A 280 24.99 -33.03 26.94
N ALA A 281 24.05 -33.07 26.00
CA ALA A 281 23.56 -34.23 25.23
C ALA A 281 22.75 -35.36 25.90
N GLY A 282 21.69 -35.79 25.18
CA GLY A 282 21.23 -37.18 25.14
C GLY A 282 19.76 -37.44 25.54
N GLY A 283 18.88 -37.66 24.56
CA GLY A 283 17.54 -38.24 24.79
C GLY A 283 16.46 -37.81 23.80
N HIS A 284 15.85 -38.76 23.08
CA HIS A 284 14.74 -38.49 22.17
C HIS A 284 13.40 -38.35 22.92
N ALA A 285 12.74 -37.20 22.76
CA ALA A 285 11.29 -37.07 22.90
C ALA A 285 10.80 -35.88 22.04
N LEU A 286 9.81 -36.10 21.17
CA LEU A 286 9.17 -35.01 20.45
C LEU A 286 8.21 -34.27 21.41
N PRO A 287 8.41 -32.98 21.71
CA PRO A 287 7.49 -32.24 22.57
C PRO A 287 6.18 -32.01 21.82
N ALA A 288 5.07 -32.42 22.42
CA ALA A 288 3.75 -32.24 21.84
C ALA A 288 3.45 -30.76 21.55
N ARG A 289 2.76 -30.52 20.42
CA ARG A 289 2.26 -29.23 19.91
C ARG A 289 1.95 -28.22 21.04
N ARG A 290 2.89 -27.33 21.35
CA ARG A 290 2.61 -26.17 22.22
C ARG A 290 1.52 -25.35 21.53
N ALA A 291 0.36 -25.24 22.15
CA ALA A 291 -0.62 -24.23 21.77
C ALA A 291 0.04 -22.84 21.86
N PRO A 292 -0.31 -21.89 20.98
CA PRO A 292 0.19 -20.52 21.10
C PRO A 292 -0.15 -19.99 22.50
N GLN A 293 0.77 -19.25 23.11
CA GLN A 293 0.54 -18.67 24.42
C GLN A 293 -0.70 -17.77 24.36
N LYS A 294 -1.59 -17.90 25.37
CA LYS A 294 -2.71 -16.98 25.53
C LYS A 294 -2.17 -15.59 25.86
N VAL A 295 -2.00 -14.78 24.80
CA VAL A 295 -1.63 -13.37 24.88
C VAL A 295 -2.74 -12.55 25.58
N PRO A 296 -2.41 -11.39 26.19
CA PRO A 296 -3.28 -10.75 27.19
C PRO A 296 -4.66 -10.27 26.70
N TRP A 297 -4.87 -10.11 25.38
CA TRP A 297 -6.12 -9.58 24.80
C TRP A 297 -7.37 -10.40 25.16
N ALA A 298 -7.21 -11.67 25.57
CA ALA A 298 -8.31 -12.51 26.02
C ALA A 298 -8.94 -12.06 27.36
N ALA A 299 -8.29 -11.19 28.14
CA ALA A 299 -8.76 -10.78 29.46
C ALA A 299 -10.03 -9.91 29.42
N ASN A 300 -10.16 -9.01 28.43
CA ASN A 300 -11.30 -8.09 28.33
C ASN A 300 -12.50 -8.70 27.55
N LEU A 301 -12.51 -10.02 27.34
CA LEU A 301 -13.60 -10.75 26.68
C LEU A 301 -14.44 -11.57 27.69
N GLU A 302 -14.69 -11.00 28.87
CA GLU A 302 -15.60 -11.54 29.90
C GLU A 302 -16.98 -11.88 29.30
N LEU A 303 -17.46 -13.11 29.58
CA LEU A 303 -18.64 -13.70 28.93
C LEU A 303 -19.95 -13.24 29.60
N HIS A 304 -20.20 -11.93 29.63
CA HIS A 304 -21.37 -11.36 30.30
C HIS A 304 -22.69 -11.72 29.61
N LYS A 305 -23.69 -12.04 30.45
CA LYS A 305 -24.99 -12.59 30.07
C LYS A 305 -25.95 -11.47 29.67
N LYS A 306 -26.58 -11.62 28.49
CA LYS A 306 -27.38 -10.61 27.75
C LYS A 306 -26.54 -9.41 27.26
N PRO A 307 -26.83 -8.88 26.05
CA PRO A 307 -26.19 -7.64 25.61
C PRO A 307 -26.75 -6.46 26.42
N VAL A 308 -25.94 -5.95 27.35
CA VAL A 308 -26.19 -4.64 27.95
C VAL A 308 -26.07 -3.57 26.86
N ASP A 309 -27.02 -2.64 26.82
CA ASP A 309 -27.03 -1.50 25.91
C ASP A 309 -26.00 -0.44 26.36
N LEU A 310 -24.73 -0.72 26.08
CA LEU A 310 -23.60 0.15 26.41
C LEU A 310 -23.64 1.50 25.68
N SER A 311 -24.59 1.77 24.78
CA SER A 311 -24.71 3.07 24.10
C SER A 311 -24.92 4.27 25.04
N LYS A 312 -25.28 3.99 26.30
CA LYS A 312 -25.52 4.98 27.37
C LYS A 312 -24.41 5.05 28.42
N GLY A 313 -23.39 4.20 28.33
CA GLY A 313 -22.23 4.20 29.24
C GLY A 313 -21.20 5.28 28.90
N SER A 314 -20.07 5.25 29.60
CA SER A 314 -18.85 6.00 29.23
C SER A 314 -17.70 5.05 28.86
N TYR A 315 -16.64 5.60 28.28
CA TYR A 315 -15.48 4.85 27.82
C TYR A 315 -14.17 5.60 28.08
N ARG A 316 -13.12 4.85 28.42
CA ARG A 316 -11.72 5.28 28.47
C ARG A 316 -10.88 4.31 27.63
N GLY A 317 -9.70 4.77 27.19
CA GLY A 317 -8.83 4.04 26.26
C GLY A 317 -8.48 4.80 25.00
N TYR A 318 -7.81 4.14 24.05
CA TYR A 318 -7.38 4.77 22.79
C TYR A 318 -8.53 5.01 21.82
N ARG A 319 -9.41 4.04 21.62
CA ARG A 319 -10.21 3.93 20.40
C ARG A 319 -11.27 5.02 20.25
N ILE A 320 -11.27 5.72 19.11
CA ILE A 320 -12.29 6.68 18.69
C ILE A 320 -13.38 6.03 17.84
N GLY A 321 -13.09 4.84 17.29
CA GLY A 321 -13.97 4.02 16.49
C GLY A 321 -13.44 2.58 16.38
N ASN A 322 -13.90 1.81 15.41
CA ASN A 322 -13.40 0.47 15.09
C ASN A 322 -12.76 0.38 13.69
N GLY A 323 -12.22 -0.77 13.34
CA GLY A 323 -11.49 -0.98 12.08
C GLY A 323 -12.27 -0.61 10.79
N ALA A 324 -13.60 -0.62 10.79
CA ALA A 324 -14.44 -0.25 9.64
C ALA A 324 -14.67 1.26 9.53
N GLU A 325 -14.48 1.98 10.62
CA GLU A 325 -14.54 3.46 10.70
C GLU A 325 -13.16 4.10 10.44
N MET A 326 -12.10 3.29 10.33
CA MET A 326 -10.75 3.73 10.03
C MET A 326 -10.57 4.11 8.54
N PRO A 327 -10.09 5.33 8.22
CA PRO A 327 -9.74 5.69 6.85
C PRO A 327 -8.68 4.77 6.22
N ASP A 328 -8.96 4.24 5.02
CA ASP A 328 -8.02 3.45 4.18
C ASP A 328 -6.60 4.06 4.14
N GLN A 329 -6.53 5.39 4.06
CA GLN A 329 -5.29 6.14 3.92
C GLN A 329 -4.35 5.97 5.12
N TYR A 330 -4.85 5.76 6.34
CA TYR A 330 -4.00 5.49 7.51
C TYR A 330 -3.26 4.15 7.38
N ARG A 331 -3.94 3.10 6.86
CA ARG A 331 -3.30 1.80 6.56
C ARG A 331 -2.26 1.93 5.44
N ILE A 332 -2.57 2.71 4.40
CA ILE A 332 -1.65 2.96 3.27
C ILE A 332 -0.40 3.70 3.75
N ASP A 333 -0.55 4.78 4.52
CA ASP A 333 0.59 5.60 4.94
C ASP A 333 1.41 4.96 6.06
N CYS A 334 0.79 4.24 7.01
CA CYS A 334 1.52 3.49 8.04
C CYS A 334 2.43 2.43 7.41
N VAL A 335 1.89 1.59 6.51
CA VAL A 335 2.67 0.53 5.86
C VAL A 335 3.69 1.12 4.89
N ARG A 336 3.35 2.16 4.12
CA ARG A 336 4.35 2.85 3.28
C ARG A 336 5.48 3.43 4.14
N ALA A 337 5.17 4.02 5.29
CA ALA A 337 6.15 4.60 6.19
C ALA A 337 6.98 3.57 6.97
N PHE A 338 6.51 2.32 7.09
CA PHE A 338 7.32 1.19 7.54
C PHE A 338 8.32 0.73 6.46
N LEU A 339 7.88 0.66 5.20
CA LEU A 339 8.71 0.20 4.09
C LEU A 339 9.71 1.26 3.57
N GLU A 340 9.33 2.54 3.58
CA GLU A 340 10.13 3.64 3.03
C GLU A 340 11.54 3.76 3.67
N PRO A 341 11.72 3.73 5.01
CA PRO A 341 13.06 3.83 5.63
C PRO A 341 13.97 2.62 5.37
N ILE A 342 13.38 1.45 5.11
CA ILE A 342 14.07 0.21 4.72
C ILE A 342 14.54 0.35 3.27
N SER A 343 13.61 0.56 2.34
CA SER A 343 13.91 0.69 0.90
C SER A 343 14.84 1.86 0.58
N TRP A 344 14.76 2.97 1.33
CA TRP A 344 15.63 4.13 1.15
C TRP A 344 17.11 3.81 1.40
N ALA A 345 17.43 2.85 2.28
CA ALA A 345 18.81 2.41 2.51
C ALA A 345 19.45 1.88 1.21
N PHE A 346 18.68 1.11 0.44
CA PHE A 346 19.06 0.57 -0.87
C PHE A 346 18.87 1.56 -2.03
N GLY A 347 18.36 2.77 -1.77
CA GLY A 347 18.06 3.78 -2.79
C GLY A 347 16.78 3.54 -3.60
N VAL A 348 15.86 2.74 -3.06
CA VAL A 348 14.54 2.46 -3.63
C VAL A 348 13.49 3.36 -2.95
N THR A 349 12.47 3.78 -3.71
CA THR A 349 11.43 4.71 -3.27
C THR A 349 10.04 4.23 -3.69
N PHE A 350 9.01 4.49 -2.87
CA PHE A 350 7.63 4.14 -3.20
C PHE A 350 6.91 5.28 -3.92
N GLY A 351 6.45 5.03 -5.14
CA GLY A 351 5.56 5.91 -5.89
C GLY A 351 4.12 5.38 -5.93
N GLN A 352 3.16 6.26 -6.16
CA GLN A 352 1.83 5.86 -6.65
C GLN A 352 1.86 5.82 -8.18
N HIS A 353 1.11 4.88 -8.78
CA HIS A 353 0.93 4.83 -10.23
C HIS A 353 0.31 6.13 -10.75
N ARG A 354 0.88 6.70 -11.82
CA ARG A 354 0.34 7.91 -12.49
C ARG A 354 -0.68 7.60 -13.59
N ARG A 355 -0.76 6.33 -13.98
CA ARG A 355 -1.80 5.73 -14.83
C ARG A 355 -2.64 4.79 -13.98
N PRO A 356 -3.92 4.54 -14.32
CA PRO A 356 -4.69 3.51 -13.63
C PRO A 356 -3.99 2.14 -13.75
N PRO A 357 -3.68 1.45 -12.64
CA PRO A 357 -3.12 0.10 -12.70
C PRO A 357 -4.12 -0.88 -13.32
N VAL A 358 -3.75 -1.45 -14.47
CA VAL A 358 -4.61 -2.32 -15.30
C VAL A 358 -3.83 -3.56 -15.70
N LEU A 359 -4.31 -4.71 -15.26
CA LEU A 359 -3.87 -6.03 -15.74
C LEU A 359 -4.54 -6.29 -17.09
N THR A 360 -3.77 -6.72 -18.09
CA THR A 360 -4.30 -7.11 -19.41
C THR A 360 -4.53 -8.61 -19.44
N ILE A 361 -5.75 -9.06 -19.75
CA ILE A 361 -6.07 -10.48 -19.93
C ILE A 361 -6.61 -10.62 -21.36
N GLY A 362 -5.74 -10.90 -22.32
CA GLY A 362 -6.04 -10.88 -23.76
C GLY A 362 -6.61 -9.55 -24.24
N HIS A 363 -7.93 -9.48 -24.42
CA HIS A 363 -8.63 -8.24 -24.80
C HIS A 363 -9.27 -7.50 -23.61
N VAL A 364 -9.23 -8.08 -22.41
CA VAL A 364 -9.78 -7.53 -21.17
C VAL A 364 -8.78 -6.60 -20.51
N ARG A 365 -9.27 -5.45 -20.03
CA ARG A 365 -8.51 -4.51 -19.20
C ARG A 365 -9.05 -4.55 -17.79
N PHE A 366 -8.48 -5.41 -16.95
CA PHE A 366 -8.95 -5.64 -15.59
C PHE A 366 -8.32 -4.63 -14.63
N PRO A 367 -9.11 -3.76 -13.95
CA PRO A 367 -8.57 -2.75 -13.05
C PRO A 367 -8.11 -3.39 -11.74
N VAL A 368 -6.83 -3.19 -11.38
CA VAL A 368 -6.21 -3.76 -10.18
C VAL A 368 -5.95 -2.65 -9.18
N ARG A 369 -6.23 -2.87 -7.89
CA ARG A 369 -5.79 -1.93 -6.83
C ARG A 369 -4.34 -2.22 -6.46
N MET A 370 -3.47 -1.21 -6.60
CA MET A 370 -2.11 -1.21 -6.04
C MET A 370 -1.90 0.13 -5.32
N SER A 371 -1.53 0.09 -4.05
CA SER A 371 -1.45 1.28 -3.18
C SER A 371 -0.17 2.07 -3.42
N SER A 372 0.95 1.39 -3.72
CA SER A 372 2.21 1.98 -4.19
C SER A 372 3.08 0.94 -4.89
N VAL A 373 4.11 1.39 -5.60
CA VAL A 373 5.13 0.55 -6.26
C VAL A 373 6.51 1.09 -5.89
N ALA A 374 7.42 0.19 -5.55
CA ALA A 374 8.81 0.48 -5.27
C ALA A 374 9.62 0.54 -6.58
N GLY A 375 10.38 1.62 -6.77
CA GLY A 375 11.29 1.77 -7.90
C GLY A 375 12.54 2.57 -7.50
N ARG A 376 13.65 2.36 -8.22
CA ARG A 376 14.89 3.13 -8.02
C ARG A 376 14.80 4.48 -8.73
N GLY A 377 15.53 5.47 -8.21
CA GLY A 377 15.73 6.74 -8.90
C GLY A 377 16.81 6.61 -9.99
N PRO A 378 16.61 7.17 -11.21
CA PRO A 378 17.62 7.16 -12.25
C PRO A 378 18.96 7.75 -11.82
N GLN A 379 20.06 7.20 -12.33
CA GLN A 379 21.41 7.74 -12.12
C GLN A 379 21.57 9.14 -12.74
N ASP A 380 20.89 9.42 -13.86
CA ASP A 380 20.82 10.76 -14.43
C ASP A 380 20.02 11.71 -13.52
N ARG A 381 20.73 12.69 -12.96
CA ARG A 381 20.19 13.75 -12.11
C ARG A 381 19.08 14.58 -12.79
N MET A 382 19.05 14.69 -14.12
CA MET A 382 18.02 15.43 -14.86
C MET A 382 16.71 14.62 -15.00
N LYS A 383 16.80 13.33 -15.39
CA LYS A 383 15.67 12.39 -15.30
C LYS A 383 15.11 12.30 -13.86
N ALA A 384 15.98 12.09 -12.87
CA ALA A 384 15.54 12.02 -11.46
C ALA A 384 14.83 13.31 -11.00
N ARG A 385 15.36 14.50 -11.32
CA ARG A 385 14.71 15.79 -10.98
C ARG A 385 13.38 16.03 -11.69
N SER A 386 13.19 15.48 -12.89
CA SER A 386 11.92 15.55 -13.62
C SER A 386 10.91 14.46 -13.20
N GLY A 387 11.25 13.64 -12.21
CA GLY A 387 10.37 12.67 -11.57
C GLY A 387 10.32 11.30 -12.26
N TRP A 388 11.36 10.93 -13.00
CA TRP A 388 11.47 9.57 -13.55
C TRP A 388 11.74 8.52 -12.46
N MET A 389 11.34 7.29 -12.73
CA MET A 389 11.55 6.11 -11.87
C MET A 389 11.91 4.90 -12.75
N GLU A 390 12.71 3.99 -12.23
CA GLU A 390 13.11 2.73 -12.88
C GLU A 390 12.60 1.54 -12.05
N GLY A 391 11.98 0.54 -12.67
CA GLY A 391 11.39 -0.63 -11.99
C GLY A 391 10.22 -1.30 -12.73
N PRO A 392 9.34 -2.06 -12.03
CA PRO A 392 9.18 -2.12 -10.58
C PRO A 392 10.11 -3.13 -9.88
N VAL A 393 10.51 -2.76 -8.66
CA VAL A 393 11.25 -3.62 -7.72
C VAL A 393 10.28 -4.48 -6.90
N MET A 394 9.22 -3.89 -6.35
CA MET A 394 8.27 -4.55 -5.44
C MET A 394 6.94 -3.77 -5.42
N GLY A 395 5.80 -4.46 -5.25
CA GLY A 395 4.50 -3.80 -5.03
C GLY A 395 4.14 -3.58 -3.55
N LEU A 396 3.20 -2.67 -3.31
CA LEU A 396 2.49 -2.53 -2.04
C LEU A 396 0.98 -2.48 -2.29
N GLN A 397 0.24 -3.47 -1.77
CA GLN A 397 -1.22 -3.55 -1.83
C GLN A 397 -1.82 -3.55 -0.42
N CYS A 398 -2.23 -2.39 0.07
CA CYS A 398 -3.06 -2.29 1.27
C CYS A 398 -4.53 -2.47 0.89
N ARG A 399 -5.19 -3.42 1.54
CA ARG A 399 -6.62 -3.70 1.39
C ARG A 399 -7.43 -2.67 2.16
N ALA A 400 -8.63 -2.35 1.68
CA ALA A 400 -9.59 -1.50 2.39
C ALA A 400 -10.37 -2.28 3.45
N GLY A 401 -10.97 -3.39 3.02
CA GLY A 401 -11.87 -4.23 3.84
C GLY A 401 -11.26 -4.71 5.16
N VAL A 402 -12.17 -4.99 6.09
CA VAL A 402 -11.94 -5.48 7.46
C VAL A 402 -12.96 -6.55 7.87
N ASP A 403 -13.88 -6.84 6.96
CA ASP A 403 -15.10 -7.63 7.09
C ASP A 403 -14.93 -9.10 6.64
N LEU A 404 -13.69 -9.58 6.59
CA LEU A 404 -13.37 -10.97 6.24
C LEU A 404 -14.12 -11.94 7.17
N GLY A 405 -14.98 -12.76 6.59
CA GLY A 405 -15.83 -13.72 7.32
C GLY A 405 -17.06 -13.12 8.01
N ALA A 406 -17.25 -11.79 8.03
CA ALA A 406 -18.36 -11.14 8.75
C ALA A 406 -19.76 -11.55 8.23
N THR A 407 -19.85 -11.99 6.98
CA THR A 407 -21.07 -12.52 6.34
C THR A 407 -21.23 -14.04 6.48
N GLY A 408 -20.39 -14.69 7.30
CA GLY A 408 -20.30 -16.15 7.44
C GLY A 408 -19.61 -16.87 6.28
N LYS A 409 -19.29 -16.17 5.18
CA LYS A 409 -18.75 -16.74 3.93
C LYS A 409 -17.25 -16.53 3.79
N LEU A 410 -16.46 -17.01 4.76
CA LEU A 410 -15.01 -16.79 4.79
C LEU A 410 -14.28 -17.34 3.56
N GLY A 411 -14.66 -18.52 3.05
CA GLY A 411 -14.06 -19.12 1.85
C GLY A 411 -14.17 -18.22 0.63
N ALA A 412 -15.39 -17.88 0.20
CA ALA A 412 -15.63 -16.98 -0.93
C ALA A 412 -14.97 -15.59 -0.76
N ALA A 413 -14.91 -15.06 0.46
CA ALA A 413 -14.20 -13.82 0.75
C ALA A 413 -12.67 -13.97 0.57
N SER A 414 -12.11 -15.13 0.95
CA SER A 414 -10.68 -15.47 0.81
C SER A 414 -10.27 -15.76 -0.64
N VAL A 415 -11.18 -16.32 -1.45
CA VAL A 415 -11.02 -16.54 -2.90
C VAL A 415 -10.96 -15.22 -3.65
N LEU A 416 -11.92 -14.32 -3.40
CA LEU A 416 -11.94 -12.95 -3.92
C LEU A 416 -10.66 -12.17 -3.54
N ASP A 417 -10.18 -12.41 -2.32
CA ASP A 417 -8.98 -11.78 -1.77
C ASP A 417 -7.68 -12.29 -2.44
N ALA A 418 -7.54 -13.61 -2.61
CA ALA A 418 -6.43 -14.21 -3.35
C ALA A 418 -6.40 -13.75 -4.82
N VAL A 419 -7.55 -13.62 -5.50
CA VAL A 419 -7.63 -13.07 -6.86
C VAL A 419 -7.19 -11.60 -6.91
N ARG A 420 -7.43 -10.79 -5.86
CA ARG A 420 -6.94 -9.41 -5.78
C ARG A 420 -5.42 -9.32 -5.61
N GLU A 421 -4.83 -10.24 -4.85
CA GLU A 421 -3.37 -10.32 -4.69
C GLU A 421 -2.67 -10.82 -5.94
N LEU A 422 -3.19 -11.89 -6.56
CA LEU A 422 -2.72 -12.38 -7.85
C LEU A 422 -2.82 -11.30 -8.92
N GLY A 423 -3.93 -10.54 -8.97
CA GLY A 423 -4.05 -9.39 -9.86
C GLY A 423 -2.95 -8.34 -9.65
N GLY A 424 -2.53 -8.11 -8.40
CA GLY A 424 -1.41 -7.24 -8.06
C GLY A 424 -0.06 -7.77 -8.54
N LEU A 425 0.23 -9.04 -8.28
CA LEU A 425 1.50 -9.70 -8.67
C LEU A 425 1.62 -9.87 -10.19
N LEU A 426 0.54 -10.28 -10.86
CA LEU A 426 0.48 -10.41 -12.31
C LEU A 426 0.57 -9.06 -13.03
N LEU A 427 0.04 -7.98 -12.42
CA LEU A 427 0.26 -6.62 -12.92
C LEU A 427 1.76 -6.26 -12.85
N LEU A 428 2.42 -6.48 -11.71
CA LEU A 428 3.85 -6.20 -11.54
C LEU A 428 4.69 -7.01 -12.53
N ALA A 429 4.35 -8.29 -12.76
CA ALA A 429 4.99 -9.12 -13.77
C ALA A 429 4.78 -8.57 -15.19
N GLN A 430 3.58 -8.10 -15.53
CA GLN A 430 3.29 -7.38 -16.79
C GLN A 430 3.94 -5.99 -16.87
N GLU A 431 4.37 -5.39 -15.77
CA GLU A 431 5.15 -4.15 -15.77
C GLU A 431 6.63 -4.46 -16.02
N ARG A 432 7.17 -5.52 -15.38
CA ARG A 432 8.55 -6.00 -15.55
C ARG A 432 8.80 -6.53 -16.97
N SER A 433 7.84 -7.24 -17.56
CA SER A 433 7.90 -7.74 -18.94
C SER A 433 7.82 -6.65 -20.03
N ARG A 434 7.84 -5.35 -19.67
CA ARG A 434 7.96 -4.23 -20.61
C ARG A 434 9.40 -3.77 -20.81
N GLU A 435 10.36 -4.37 -20.09
CA GLU A 435 11.78 -4.10 -20.25
C GLU A 435 12.22 -4.25 -21.72
N GLY A 436 12.86 -3.20 -22.25
CA GLY A 436 13.29 -3.14 -23.66
C GLY A 436 12.17 -2.95 -24.70
N LEU A 437 10.89 -2.97 -24.31
CA LEU A 437 9.74 -2.86 -25.23
C LEU A 437 9.22 -1.43 -25.34
N ALA A 438 8.39 -1.19 -26.37
CA ALA A 438 7.65 0.05 -26.58
C ALA A 438 6.12 -0.22 -26.56
N GLU A 439 5.33 0.74 -26.09
CA GLU A 439 3.88 0.57 -25.98
C GLU A 439 3.19 0.57 -27.36
N ILE A 440 2.67 -0.59 -27.77
CA ILE A 440 1.81 -0.72 -28.95
C ILE A 440 0.38 -0.34 -28.55
N ARG A 441 -0.01 0.91 -28.83
CA ARG A 441 -1.36 1.42 -28.49
C ARG A 441 -2.43 0.74 -29.35
N SER A 442 -3.63 0.53 -28.77
CA SER A 442 -4.75 -0.02 -29.55
C SER A 442 -5.13 0.91 -30.70
N GLY A 443 -5.07 0.38 -31.93
CA GLY A 443 -5.32 1.13 -33.16
C GLY A 443 -4.10 1.82 -33.77
N ASP A 444 -2.92 1.79 -33.15
CA ASP A 444 -1.74 2.46 -33.71
C ASP A 444 -1.37 1.91 -35.10
N GLY A 445 -0.98 2.81 -36.00
CA GLY A 445 -0.74 2.50 -37.42
C GLY A 445 -1.96 2.01 -38.23
N LYS A 446 -3.15 1.84 -37.64
CA LYS A 446 -4.34 1.36 -38.37
C LYS A 446 -5.00 2.50 -39.15
N TRP A 447 -5.55 2.18 -40.32
CA TRP A 447 -6.06 3.19 -41.26
C TRP A 447 -7.11 4.14 -40.64
N TRP A 448 -7.92 3.64 -39.72
CA TRP A 448 -8.97 4.42 -39.04
C TRP A 448 -8.44 5.35 -37.94
N THR A 449 -7.13 5.33 -37.61
CA THR A 449 -6.48 6.32 -36.74
C THR A 449 -5.46 7.19 -37.47
N THR A 450 -5.10 6.84 -38.71
CA THR A 450 -4.09 7.55 -39.52
C THR A 450 -4.68 8.33 -40.69
N LYS A 451 -5.93 8.04 -41.08
CA LYS A 451 -6.70 8.81 -42.05
C LYS A 451 -7.84 9.57 -41.37
N GLU A 452 -8.21 10.69 -41.95
CA GLU A 452 -9.39 11.48 -41.55
C GLU A 452 -10.68 10.69 -41.85
N ARG A 453 -11.76 11.00 -41.13
CA ARG A 453 -13.07 10.38 -41.37
C ARG A 453 -13.60 10.67 -42.78
N TRP A 454 -14.41 9.75 -43.30
CA TRP A 454 -15.32 10.03 -44.41
C TRP A 454 -16.20 11.25 -44.06
N GLY A 455 -16.33 12.21 -44.98
CA GLY A 455 -17.00 13.50 -44.71
C GLY A 455 -16.26 14.44 -43.74
N GLY A 456 -15.04 14.08 -43.31
CA GLY A 456 -14.24 14.85 -42.36
C GLY A 456 -13.03 15.58 -42.96
N GLY A 457 -12.54 15.16 -44.12
CA GLY A 457 -11.46 15.88 -44.84
C GLY A 457 -11.91 17.24 -45.41
N PRO A 458 -11.02 17.95 -46.13
CA PRO A 458 -11.32 19.25 -46.73
C PRO A 458 -12.53 19.17 -47.68
N GLY A 459 -13.53 20.03 -47.45
CA GLY A 459 -14.78 20.04 -48.23
C GLY A 459 -15.84 19.02 -47.77
N GLY A 460 -15.77 18.57 -46.51
CA GLY A 460 -16.80 17.71 -45.91
C GLY A 460 -18.03 18.45 -45.37
N GLU A 461 -19.15 17.74 -45.19
CA GLU A 461 -20.46 18.24 -44.69
C GLU A 461 -20.37 19.01 -43.34
N VAL A 462 -19.43 18.61 -42.48
CA VAL A 462 -19.13 19.25 -41.18
C VAL A 462 -18.42 20.61 -41.34
N GLU A 463 -17.98 20.94 -42.55
CA GLU A 463 -17.29 22.18 -42.92
C GLU A 463 -18.24 23.16 -43.63
N GLU A 464 -19.09 22.67 -44.54
CA GLU A 464 -20.14 23.45 -45.24
C GLU A 464 -21.11 24.14 -44.28
N THR A 465 -21.48 23.47 -43.18
CA THR A 465 -22.32 24.03 -42.11
C THR A 465 -21.67 25.18 -41.34
N THR A 466 -20.36 25.40 -41.50
CA THR A 466 -19.66 26.61 -41.04
C THR A 466 -19.66 27.73 -42.09
N MET A 467 -19.65 27.39 -43.38
CA MET A 467 -19.62 28.37 -44.48
C MET A 467 -20.99 29.00 -44.78
N THR A 468 -22.08 28.50 -44.19
CA THR A 468 -23.44 29.06 -44.38
C THR A 468 -23.68 30.41 -43.68
N LYS A 469 -22.63 31.05 -43.14
CA LYS A 469 -22.64 32.49 -42.80
C LYS A 469 -21.79 33.24 -43.82
N VAL A 470 -22.45 34.10 -44.60
CA VAL A 470 -21.81 35.02 -45.54
C VAL A 470 -20.80 35.90 -44.80
N ALA A 471 -19.52 35.68 -45.08
CA ALA A 471 -18.43 36.58 -44.71
C ALA A 471 -17.87 37.20 -45.99
N THR A 472 -17.95 38.52 -46.11
CA THR A 472 -17.22 39.27 -47.14
C THR A 472 -15.71 39.12 -46.94
N PRO A 473 -14.91 39.09 -48.01
CA PRO A 473 -13.45 38.95 -47.89
C PRO A 473 -12.82 40.25 -47.38
N ASN A 474 -12.67 40.37 -46.05
CA ASN A 474 -11.68 41.26 -45.44
C ASN A 474 -10.40 40.46 -45.20
N GLU A 475 -9.34 40.80 -45.93
CA GLU A 475 -7.98 40.28 -45.69
C GLU A 475 -7.35 40.97 -44.47
N GLU A 476 -7.92 40.76 -43.29
CA GLU A 476 -7.25 41.08 -42.03
C GLU A 476 -6.43 39.88 -41.56
N GLU A 477 -5.12 39.95 -41.83
CA GLU A 477 -4.13 38.97 -41.41
C GLU A 477 -4.13 38.84 -39.88
N GLN A 478 -4.81 37.81 -39.35
CA GLN A 478 -4.92 37.60 -37.90
C GLN A 478 -3.54 37.28 -37.31
N VAL A 479 -2.90 38.33 -36.77
CA VAL A 479 -1.65 38.25 -36.02
C VAL A 479 -1.83 37.19 -34.93
N PRO A 480 -1.03 36.10 -34.95
CA PRO A 480 -1.26 34.96 -34.06
C PRO A 480 -1.02 35.40 -32.62
N GLU A 481 -2.05 35.29 -31.78
CA GLU A 481 -1.97 35.64 -30.36
C GLU A 481 -0.74 34.98 -29.72
N ARG A 482 0.13 35.84 -29.19
CA ARG A 482 1.25 35.43 -28.34
C ARG A 482 0.88 35.73 -26.90
N ASN A 483 1.17 34.79 -26.01
CA ASN A 483 1.24 35.08 -24.59
C ASN A 483 2.30 36.18 -24.34
N GLN A 484 2.28 36.80 -23.16
CA GLN A 484 3.26 37.84 -22.79
C GLN A 484 4.73 37.36 -22.79
N ASP A 485 4.98 36.05 -22.82
CA ASP A 485 6.29 35.43 -22.96
C ASP A 485 6.72 35.19 -24.44
N GLY A 486 5.90 35.59 -25.41
CA GLY A 486 6.13 35.41 -26.85
C GLY A 486 5.70 34.04 -27.40
N SER A 487 5.25 33.10 -26.56
CA SER A 487 4.78 31.79 -27.02
C SER A 487 3.43 31.89 -27.74
N ARG A 488 3.28 31.19 -28.87
CA ARG A 488 1.99 31.06 -29.58
C ARG A 488 0.95 30.41 -28.65
N THR A 489 -0.23 31.02 -28.52
CA THR A 489 -1.35 30.37 -27.84
C THR A 489 -1.72 29.08 -28.58
N ARG A 490 -1.73 27.94 -27.88
CA ARG A 490 -2.21 26.69 -28.46
C ARG A 490 -3.74 26.74 -28.52
N ARG A 491 -4.28 27.18 -29.67
CA ARG A 491 -5.72 27.06 -30.02
C ARG A 491 -6.19 25.66 -29.63
N ARG A 492 -7.13 25.58 -28.69
CA ARG A 492 -7.76 24.30 -28.33
C ARG A 492 -8.60 23.87 -29.52
N PRO A 493 -8.43 22.65 -30.06
CA PRO A 493 -9.19 22.23 -31.22
C PRO A 493 -10.68 22.17 -30.88
N THR A 494 -11.53 22.53 -31.85
CA THR A 494 -12.98 22.52 -31.66
C THR A 494 -13.51 21.09 -31.50
N PRO A 495 -14.72 20.89 -30.92
CA PRO A 495 -15.33 19.55 -30.86
C PRO A 495 -15.45 18.87 -32.24
N GLY A 496 -15.68 19.64 -33.31
CA GLY A 496 -15.68 19.12 -34.69
C GLY A 496 -14.29 18.67 -35.16
N GLU A 497 -13.25 19.47 -34.92
CA GLU A 497 -11.86 19.12 -35.22
C GLU A 497 -11.39 17.88 -34.41
N ILE A 498 -11.86 17.73 -33.17
CA ILE A 498 -11.63 16.54 -32.35
C ILE A 498 -12.38 15.32 -32.91
N TRP A 499 -13.63 15.50 -33.37
CA TRP A 499 -14.45 14.43 -33.94
C TRP A 499 -13.90 13.91 -35.28
N LYS A 500 -13.42 14.82 -36.15
CA LYS A 500 -12.78 14.50 -37.45
C LYS A 500 -11.58 13.54 -37.30
N ILE A 501 -10.85 13.61 -36.17
CA ILE A 501 -9.61 12.85 -35.93
C ILE A 501 -9.83 11.76 -34.86
N LEU A 502 -10.11 10.54 -35.31
CA LEU A 502 -10.08 9.34 -34.45
C LEU A 502 -8.61 9.00 -34.14
N LYS A 503 -8.25 8.89 -32.86
CA LYS A 503 -6.85 8.71 -32.41
C LYS A 503 -6.61 7.28 -31.89
N PRO A 504 -5.36 6.78 -31.87
CA PRO A 504 -5.01 5.57 -31.14
C PRO A 504 -5.42 5.68 -29.66
N GLY A 505 -5.65 4.54 -29.02
CA GLY A 505 -6.02 4.47 -27.61
C GLY A 505 -5.03 5.19 -26.70
N ASN A 506 -5.53 5.71 -25.57
CA ASN A 506 -4.69 6.35 -24.56
C ASN A 506 -3.59 5.37 -24.07
N PRO A 507 -2.35 5.85 -23.89
CA PRO A 507 -1.26 5.04 -23.33
C PRO A 507 -1.59 4.63 -21.89
N LEU A 508 -1.48 3.33 -21.62
CA LEU A 508 -1.59 2.71 -20.32
C LEU A 508 -0.27 2.79 -19.55
N TRP A 509 0.86 2.84 -20.25
CA TRP A 509 2.19 2.90 -19.62
C TRP A 509 2.46 4.33 -19.09
N ASP A 510 3.20 4.45 -17.97
CA ASP A 510 3.61 5.76 -17.46
C ASP A 510 4.82 6.28 -18.28
N PRO A 511 4.70 7.41 -19.02
CA PRO A 511 5.79 7.96 -19.82
C PRO A 511 6.97 8.54 -18.99
N LYS A 512 6.93 8.39 -17.65
CA LYS A 512 8.03 8.68 -16.72
C LYS A 512 8.47 7.46 -15.90
N VAL A 513 8.10 6.24 -16.33
CA VAL A 513 8.67 5.00 -15.80
C VAL A 513 9.49 4.34 -16.91
N SER A 514 10.76 4.07 -16.60
CA SER A 514 11.58 3.15 -17.37
C SER A 514 11.35 1.76 -16.80
N TYR A 515 10.61 0.94 -17.55
CA TYR A 515 10.26 -0.42 -17.13
C TYR A 515 11.46 -1.36 -17.21
N GLU A 516 11.72 -2.08 -16.12
CA GLU A 516 12.89 -2.95 -15.95
C GLU A 516 12.60 -4.05 -14.93
N ALA A 517 12.98 -5.29 -15.20
CA ALA A 517 12.82 -6.42 -14.27
C ALA A 517 13.90 -6.43 -13.17
N ILE A 518 14.05 -5.33 -12.44
CA ILE A 518 15.11 -5.12 -11.44
C ILE A 518 15.19 -6.31 -10.47
N GLY A 519 16.38 -6.89 -10.32
CA GLY A 519 16.63 -8.02 -9.42
C GLY A 519 16.21 -9.39 -9.96
N ARG A 520 15.67 -9.47 -11.19
CA ARG A 520 15.50 -10.74 -11.91
C ARG A 520 16.85 -11.42 -12.09
N ASP A 521 16.89 -12.74 -12.06
CA ASP A 521 18.07 -13.50 -12.45
C ASP A 521 18.14 -13.61 -13.99
N ARG A 522 19.19 -13.05 -14.60
CA ARG A 522 19.39 -13.13 -16.06
C ARG A 522 19.78 -14.54 -16.53
N ASN A 523 20.24 -15.40 -15.61
CA ASN A 523 20.54 -16.80 -15.89
C ASN A 523 19.29 -17.71 -15.80
N SER A 524 18.13 -17.16 -15.44
CA SER A 524 16.87 -17.90 -15.29
C SER A 524 15.85 -17.48 -16.36
N GLU A 525 15.19 -18.47 -16.99
CA GLU A 525 14.04 -18.20 -17.85
C GLU A 525 12.88 -17.57 -17.05
N TRP A 526 12.79 -17.84 -15.74
CA TRP A 526 11.74 -17.36 -14.84
C TRP A 526 12.02 -15.98 -14.22
N ASP A 527 10.99 -15.38 -13.60
CA ASP A 527 11.08 -14.14 -12.82
C ASP A 527 10.40 -14.31 -11.44
N ASP A 528 10.98 -13.70 -10.40
CA ASP A 528 10.46 -13.72 -9.02
C ASP A 528 9.95 -12.33 -8.64
N VAL A 529 8.63 -12.19 -8.57
CA VAL A 529 7.92 -10.91 -8.41
C VAL A 529 7.40 -10.77 -6.99
N PHE A 530 7.79 -9.69 -6.30
CA PHE A 530 7.50 -9.48 -4.88
C PHE A 530 6.42 -8.41 -4.65
N MET A 531 5.55 -8.65 -3.66
CA MET A 531 4.57 -7.66 -3.19
C MET A 531 4.37 -7.76 -1.69
N VAL A 532 4.33 -6.62 -1.00
CA VAL A 532 3.82 -6.55 0.38
C VAL A 532 2.32 -6.36 0.33
N SER A 533 1.59 -7.29 0.93
CA SER A 533 0.15 -7.22 1.17
C SER A 533 -0.11 -6.70 2.58
N SER A 534 -1.19 -5.94 2.78
CA SER A 534 -1.62 -5.49 4.11
C SER A 534 -3.12 -5.62 4.33
N LEU A 535 -3.48 -6.13 5.50
CA LEU A 535 -4.83 -6.35 5.99
C LEU A 535 -4.92 -5.85 7.44
N ASN A 536 -5.98 -5.10 7.79
CA ASN A 536 -6.19 -4.57 9.14
C ASN A 536 -4.98 -3.71 9.60
N HIS A 537 -4.20 -4.21 10.56
CA HIS A 537 -2.91 -3.64 11.01
C HIS A 537 -1.71 -4.57 10.74
N HIS A 538 -1.90 -5.64 9.98
CA HIS A 538 -0.89 -6.63 9.65
C HIS A 538 -0.31 -6.43 8.23
N ILE A 539 0.88 -6.99 8.01
CA ILE A 539 1.53 -7.12 6.69
C ILE A 539 1.94 -8.57 6.42
N SER A 540 2.07 -8.95 5.16
CA SER A 540 2.61 -10.24 4.71
C SER A 540 3.36 -10.02 3.40
N LEU A 541 4.47 -10.74 3.19
CA LEU A 541 5.23 -10.71 1.95
C LEU A 541 4.77 -11.85 1.04
N LEU A 542 4.56 -11.54 -0.24
CA LEU A 542 4.26 -12.49 -1.29
C LEU A 542 5.40 -12.55 -2.30
N LYS A 543 5.68 -13.75 -2.81
CA LYS A 543 6.58 -14.01 -3.95
C LYS A 543 5.83 -14.83 -5.00
N LEU A 544 5.63 -14.27 -6.19
CA LEU A 544 5.15 -15.01 -7.37
C LEU A 544 6.35 -15.38 -8.24
N HIS A 545 6.64 -16.67 -8.39
CA HIS A 545 7.61 -17.19 -9.35
C HIS A 545 6.86 -17.51 -10.65
N VAL A 546 7.18 -16.80 -11.75
CA VAL A 546 6.39 -16.83 -12.99
C VAL A 546 7.26 -16.80 -14.25
N HIS A 547 6.89 -17.61 -15.25
CA HIS A 547 7.59 -17.69 -16.52
C HIS A 547 7.10 -16.58 -17.50
N PRO A 548 7.97 -15.94 -18.29
CA PRO A 548 7.58 -14.92 -19.26
C PRO A 548 6.51 -15.38 -20.26
N ALA A 549 6.53 -16.65 -20.68
CA ALA A 549 5.50 -17.19 -21.56
C ALA A 549 4.10 -17.23 -20.93
N TYR A 550 3.99 -17.40 -19.60
CA TYR A 550 2.71 -17.28 -18.89
C TYR A 550 2.20 -15.82 -18.94
N ILE A 551 3.09 -14.85 -18.69
CA ILE A 551 2.74 -13.43 -18.75
C ILE A 551 2.36 -13.03 -20.18
N GLN A 552 3.07 -13.52 -21.20
CA GLN A 552 2.72 -13.31 -22.61
C GLN A 552 1.38 -13.95 -22.96
N HIS A 553 1.12 -15.19 -22.55
CA HIS A 553 -0.15 -15.88 -22.77
C HIS A 553 -1.31 -15.11 -22.14
N LEU A 554 -1.18 -14.72 -20.87
CA LEU A 554 -2.18 -13.91 -20.17
C LEU A 554 -2.39 -12.56 -20.87
N THR A 555 -1.32 -11.87 -21.27
CA THR A 555 -1.40 -10.53 -21.90
C THR A 555 -2.05 -10.58 -23.29
N THR A 556 -1.78 -11.59 -24.10
CA THR A 556 -2.21 -11.65 -25.51
C THR A 556 -3.45 -12.52 -25.74
N GLY A 557 -3.72 -13.49 -24.86
CA GLY A 557 -4.68 -14.57 -25.08
C GLY A 557 -4.22 -15.63 -26.08
N GLN A 558 -2.94 -15.59 -26.50
CA GLN A 558 -2.35 -16.51 -27.49
C GLN A 558 -1.44 -17.52 -26.80
N TYR A 559 -1.47 -18.78 -27.23
CA TYR A 559 -0.55 -19.81 -26.75
C TYR A 559 0.83 -19.64 -27.42
N PRO A 560 1.96 -19.92 -26.75
CA PRO A 560 3.29 -19.82 -27.36
C PRO A 560 3.43 -20.70 -28.62
N GLU A 561 3.94 -20.13 -29.71
CA GLU A 561 4.18 -20.85 -30.98
C GLU A 561 5.28 -21.91 -30.85
N VAL A 562 6.28 -21.61 -30.02
CA VAL A 562 7.32 -22.55 -29.57
C VAL A 562 7.09 -22.81 -28.08
N ALA A 563 7.01 -24.07 -27.68
CA ALA A 563 6.92 -24.43 -26.27
C ALA A 563 8.23 -24.07 -25.55
N PRO A 564 8.18 -23.41 -24.37
CA PRO A 564 9.33 -23.22 -23.49
C PRO A 564 10.06 -24.53 -23.14
N SER A 565 11.32 -24.42 -22.75
CA SER A 565 12.16 -25.57 -22.37
C SER A 565 11.60 -26.30 -21.14
N ASP A 566 11.10 -25.51 -20.18
CA ASP A 566 10.45 -25.96 -18.95
C ASP A 566 8.94 -26.15 -19.16
N SER A 567 8.46 -27.38 -18.96
CA SER A 567 7.03 -27.71 -19.01
C SER A 567 6.22 -27.12 -17.85
N GLY A 568 6.86 -26.66 -16.77
CA GLY A 568 6.19 -26.02 -15.64
C GLY A 568 5.58 -24.64 -15.95
N TRP A 569 5.89 -24.02 -17.10
CA TRP A 569 5.60 -22.61 -17.37
C TRP A 569 4.13 -22.20 -17.20
N TRP A 570 3.18 -23.13 -17.39
CA TRP A 570 1.74 -22.87 -17.24
C TRP A 570 1.21 -22.91 -15.80
N SER A 571 2.04 -23.19 -14.79
CA SER A 571 1.66 -23.10 -13.38
C SER A 571 2.68 -22.29 -12.56
N PRO A 572 2.51 -20.95 -12.48
CA PRO A 572 3.30 -20.10 -11.59
C PRO A 572 3.15 -20.53 -10.13
N THR A 573 4.18 -20.34 -9.29
CA THR A 573 4.09 -20.66 -7.86
C THR A 573 3.99 -19.41 -7.00
N LEU A 574 2.97 -19.34 -6.14
CA LEU A 574 2.79 -18.27 -5.16
C LEU A 574 3.25 -18.75 -3.79
N HIS A 575 4.25 -18.06 -3.23
CA HIS A 575 4.67 -18.20 -1.83
C HIS A 575 4.19 -17.01 -1.02
N ARG A 576 3.90 -17.25 0.25
CA ARG A 576 3.38 -16.28 1.23
C ARG A 576 4.14 -16.43 2.54
N THR A 577 4.44 -15.31 3.21
CA THR A 577 4.81 -15.35 4.64
C THR A 577 3.57 -15.31 5.53
N ARG A 578 3.70 -15.78 6.76
CA ARG A 578 2.73 -15.47 7.82
C ARG A 578 2.40 -13.97 7.86
N TRP A 579 1.23 -13.64 8.38
CA TRP A 579 0.91 -12.26 8.74
C TRP A 579 1.75 -11.83 9.94
N PHE A 580 2.27 -10.61 9.87
CA PHE A 580 3.04 -9.93 10.91
C PHE A 580 2.25 -8.74 11.43
N ASP A 581 2.03 -8.66 12.75
CA ASP A 581 1.44 -7.48 13.39
C ASP A 581 2.45 -6.32 13.44
N LEU A 582 2.00 -5.11 13.12
CA LEU A 582 2.80 -3.89 13.27
C LEU A 582 2.75 -3.30 14.69
N PHE A 583 1.75 -3.67 15.51
CA PHE A 583 1.68 -3.30 16.92
C PHE A 583 2.57 -4.16 17.82
N ASP A 584 2.79 -5.44 17.48
CA ASP A 584 3.76 -6.28 18.17
C ASP A 584 5.22 -5.90 17.81
N ILE A 585 6.15 -6.17 18.74
CA ILE A 585 7.57 -5.81 18.63
C ILE A 585 8.37 -6.89 17.89
N ALA A 586 8.08 -8.17 18.11
CA ALA A 586 8.78 -9.27 17.46
C ALA A 586 8.38 -9.35 15.98
N ASP A 587 7.09 -9.28 15.68
CA ASP A 587 6.57 -9.36 14.31
C ASP A 587 7.10 -8.25 13.40
N ARG A 588 7.08 -6.98 13.84
CA ARG A 588 7.60 -5.87 13.03
C ARG A 588 9.12 -5.89 12.88
N THR A 589 9.86 -6.44 13.83
CA THR A 589 11.33 -6.56 13.72
C THR A 589 11.72 -7.76 12.83
N GLU A 590 10.98 -8.87 12.90
CA GLU A 590 11.12 -10.00 11.96
C GLU A 590 10.76 -9.58 10.53
N ALA A 591 9.64 -8.86 10.34
CA ALA A 591 9.25 -8.34 9.03
C ALA A 591 10.28 -7.35 8.47
N MET A 592 10.82 -6.43 9.29
CA MET A 592 11.88 -5.51 8.88
C MET A 592 13.13 -6.27 8.42
N ARG A 593 13.54 -7.33 9.14
CA ARG A 593 14.64 -8.22 8.76
C ARG A 593 14.40 -8.89 7.40
N GLY A 594 13.21 -9.45 7.18
CA GLY A 594 12.85 -10.12 5.93
C GLY A 594 12.77 -9.16 4.73
N ILE A 595 12.15 -7.99 4.90
CA ILE A 595 12.04 -6.98 3.84
C ILE A 595 13.41 -6.37 3.51
N TRP A 596 14.30 -6.19 4.50
CA TRP A 596 15.69 -5.79 4.27
C TRP A 596 16.44 -6.81 3.41
N ALA A 597 16.24 -8.10 3.66
CA ALA A 597 16.86 -9.19 2.89
C ALA A 597 16.38 -9.22 1.44
N VAL A 598 15.07 -9.06 1.21
CA VAL A 598 14.50 -9.03 -0.14
C VAL A 598 14.94 -7.78 -0.90
N MET A 599 15.02 -6.61 -0.24
CA MET A 599 15.59 -5.40 -0.85
C MET A 599 17.09 -5.57 -1.17
N SER A 600 17.85 -6.24 -0.30
CA SER A 600 19.26 -6.58 -0.52
C SER A 600 19.45 -7.53 -1.70
N TYR A 601 18.60 -8.56 -1.83
CA TYR A 601 18.60 -9.49 -2.96
C TYR A 601 18.21 -8.82 -4.28
N LEU A 602 17.12 -8.04 -4.30
CA LEU A 602 16.64 -7.39 -5.52
C LEU A 602 17.54 -6.25 -6.01
N MET A 603 18.30 -5.63 -5.10
CA MET A 603 19.24 -4.55 -5.44
C MET A 603 20.70 -5.01 -5.56
N ARG A 604 20.97 -6.33 -5.54
CA ARG A 604 22.29 -6.89 -5.87
C ARG A 604 22.75 -6.43 -7.26
N THR A 605 24.07 -6.31 -7.48
CA THR A 605 24.60 -6.23 -8.84
C THR A 605 24.32 -7.53 -9.59
N GLU A 606 23.87 -7.41 -10.84
CA GLU A 606 23.96 -8.53 -11.77
C GLU A 606 25.45 -8.75 -12.10
N ASP A 607 25.93 -9.98 -11.96
CA ASP A 607 27.27 -10.35 -12.44
C ASP A 607 27.25 -10.27 -13.96
N LYS A 608 27.85 -9.21 -14.50
CA LYS A 608 28.07 -9.09 -15.93
C LYS A 608 29.01 -10.20 -16.35
N GLN A 609 28.52 -11.14 -17.16
CA GLN A 609 29.43 -11.85 -18.06
C GLN A 609 30.21 -10.80 -18.84
N ASP A 610 31.52 -10.98 -18.90
CA ASP A 610 32.38 -10.12 -19.67
C ASP A 610 32.09 -10.37 -21.16
N ASP A 611 31.24 -9.52 -21.73
CA ASP A 611 31.26 -9.21 -23.17
C ASP A 611 32.58 -8.47 -23.48
N THR A 612 33.70 -9.16 -23.23
CA THR A 612 34.97 -8.91 -23.90
C THR A 612 34.79 -9.29 -25.36
N VAL A 613 34.09 -8.42 -26.08
CA VAL A 613 34.10 -8.35 -27.53
C VAL A 613 35.54 -8.46 -27.96
N MET A 614 35.90 -9.57 -28.59
CA MET A 614 37.21 -9.71 -29.21
C MET A 614 37.31 -8.63 -30.28
N LYS A 615 38.02 -7.55 -29.96
CA LYS A 615 38.49 -6.61 -30.98
C LYS A 615 39.54 -7.34 -31.78
N ASP A 616 39.27 -7.48 -33.07
CA ASP A 616 40.10 -8.22 -34.00
C ASP A 616 41.55 -7.72 -34.00
N GLY A 617 42.48 -8.65 -34.23
CA GLY A 617 43.91 -8.43 -34.42
C GLY A 617 44.47 -9.35 -35.49
#